data_AF-A0A562IR05-F1
#
_entry.id   AF-A0A562IR05-F1
#
_cell.length_a   1.000
_cell.length_b   1.000
_cell.length_c   1.000
_cell.angle_alpha   90.00
_cell.angle_beta   90.00
_cell.angle_gamma   90.00
#
_symmetry.space_group_name_H-M   'P 1'
#
loop_
_entity.id
_entity.type
_entity.pdbx_description
1 polymer ?
#
loop_
_entity_poly.entity_id
_entity_poly.type
_entity_poly.pdbx_seq_one_letter_code
_entity_poly.pdbx_strand_id
1 'polypeptide(L)'
;MPVTETVVLRLPFDGTWRAVNSPARRVPSHGSDLFATTHAIDFVAVAGQEPARRRDWRTALATEPPERFVGFGRPVLSPAAGRVVTVHDGEPDHAARRSVPARLSYALTQASRARGGAGALAGNHVVLAAGDGAYVVLAHLRAGSIGVRVGQHLEPGEPVGECGNSGNSTQPHVHLQAMDDADPFRARGVPMVFAGLRVWPAGGGPPAELRHGMPGEGDVVEPW
;
A
#
# COMPACT_ATOMS: atom_id res chain seq x y z
N MET A 1 -25.02 -17.57 -2.56
CA MET A 1 -23.97 -16.78 -1.89
C MET A 1 -22.79 -16.81 -2.84
N PRO A 2 -22.48 -15.77 -3.63
CA PRO A 2 -21.32 -15.90 -4.48
C PRO A 2 -20.09 -15.75 -3.59
N VAL A 3 -19.30 -16.82 -3.57
CA VAL A 3 -17.89 -16.80 -3.19
C VAL A 3 -17.26 -15.69 -4.02
N THR A 4 -16.80 -14.61 -3.39
CA THR A 4 -16.06 -13.56 -4.11
C THR A 4 -14.78 -14.20 -4.62
N GLU A 5 -14.65 -14.30 -5.94
CA GLU A 5 -13.43 -14.80 -6.58
C GLU A 5 -12.22 -14.00 -6.10
N THR A 6 -11.11 -14.69 -5.89
CA THR A 6 -9.85 -14.06 -5.52
C THR A 6 -9.37 -13.17 -6.66
N VAL A 7 -9.19 -11.88 -6.39
CA VAL A 7 -8.73 -10.91 -7.37
C VAL A 7 -7.25 -11.14 -7.68
N VAL A 8 -6.90 -11.28 -8.95
CA VAL A 8 -5.50 -11.44 -9.39
C VAL A 8 -4.95 -10.08 -9.82
N LEU A 9 -3.88 -9.64 -9.16
CA LEU A 9 -3.23 -8.34 -9.38
C LEU A 9 -1.76 -8.53 -9.77
N ARG A 10 -1.09 -7.50 -10.29
CA ARG A 10 0.38 -7.40 -10.37
C ARG A 10 0.89 -6.53 -9.23
N LEU A 11 2.17 -6.67 -8.88
CA LEU A 11 2.80 -5.76 -7.92
C LEU A 11 2.76 -4.33 -8.49
N PRO A 12 2.33 -3.31 -7.71
CA PRO A 12 2.13 -1.95 -8.19
C PRO A 12 3.44 -1.14 -8.23
N PHE A 13 4.58 -1.78 -8.51
CA PHE A 13 5.90 -1.17 -8.47
C PHE A 13 6.95 -2.06 -9.14
N ASP A 14 8.09 -1.45 -9.47
CA ASP A 14 9.32 -2.16 -9.81
C ASP A 14 10.28 -2.28 -8.61
N GLY A 15 11.30 -3.13 -8.76
CA GLY A 15 12.34 -3.38 -7.77
C GLY A 15 11.82 -4.02 -6.49
N THR A 16 12.64 -3.98 -5.44
CA THR A 16 12.38 -4.76 -4.21
C THR A 16 11.61 -3.98 -3.15
N TRP A 17 10.55 -4.62 -2.65
CA TRP A 17 9.69 -4.10 -1.60
C TRP A 17 9.38 -5.17 -0.58
N ARG A 18 9.37 -4.80 0.70
CA ARG A 18 8.99 -5.69 1.79
C ARG A 18 7.48 -5.64 2.00
N ALA A 19 6.84 -6.80 2.01
CA ALA A 19 5.45 -6.94 2.40
C ALA A 19 5.31 -6.76 3.92
N VAL A 20 4.41 -5.88 4.35
CA VAL A 20 4.03 -5.67 5.76
C VAL A 20 2.50 -5.70 5.87
N ASN A 21 1.98 -6.03 7.05
CA ASN A 21 0.54 -6.23 7.26
C ASN A 21 -0.08 -7.17 6.21
N SER A 22 0.57 -8.31 5.92
CA SER A 22 0.11 -9.21 4.86
C SER A 22 -1.06 -10.10 5.31
N PRO A 23 -2.08 -10.32 4.46
CA PRO A 23 -3.13 -11.31 4.66
C PRO A 23 -2.63 -12.74 4.83
N ALA A 24 -1.42 -13.06 4.35
CA ALA A 24 -0.81 -14.37 4.54
C ALA A 24 -0.48 -14.68 6.01
N ARG A 25 -0.32 -13.65 6.86
CA ARG A 25 -0.13 -13.85 8.29
C ARG A 25 -1.45 -13.96 9.04
N ARG A 26 -2.40 -13.05 8.76
CA ARG A 26 -3.69 -12.99 9.44
C ARG A 26 -4.73 -12.25 8.60
N VAL A 27 -6.00 -12.56 8.83
CA VAL A 27 -7.17 -11.84 8.27
C VAL A 27 -8.12 -11.50 9.44
N PRO A 28 -8.51 -10.23 9.64
CA PRO A 28 -8.13 -9.04 8.87
C PRO A 28 -6.65 -8.67 9.06
N SER A 29 -5.96 -8.36 7.97
CA SER A 29 -4.51 -8.13 7.97
C SER A 29 -4.11 -6.92 8.83
N HIS A 30 -4.91 -5.86 8.75
CA HIS A 30 -4.75 -4.62 9.53
C HIS A 30 -5.46 -4.66 10.89
N GLY A 31 -6.00 -5.82 11.29
CA GLY A 31 -6.71 -6.01 12.56
C GLY A 31 -8.13 -5.45 12.58
N SER A 32 -8.64 -5.00 11.43
CA SER A 32 -10.00 -4.49 11.26
C SER A 32 -10.51 -4.73 9.84
N ASP A 33 -11.81 -4.94 9.71
CA ASP A 33 -12.53 -4.96 8.43
C ASP A 33 -13.03 -3.56 8.02
N LEU A 34 -12.89 -2.57 8.90
CA LEU A 34 -13.32 -1.20 8.62
C LEU A 34 -12.60 -0.67 7.38
N PHE A 35 -13.32 0.10 6.56
CA PHE A 35 -12.80 0.66 5.32
C PHE A 35 -12.32 -0.41 4.31
N ALA A 36 -12.92 -1.61 4.37
CA ALA A 36 -12.60 -2.75 3.53
C ALA A 36 -11.14 -3.25 3.61
N THR A 37 -10.44 -2.99 4.73
CA THR A 37 -9.02 -3.37 4.89
C THR A 37 -8.79 -4.85 5.22
N THR A 38 -9.84 -5.69 5.18
CA THR A 38 -9.79 -7.11 5.58
C THR A 38 -8.61 -7.88 4.96
N HIS A 39 -8.43 -7.72 3.66
CA HIS A 39 -7.38 -8.37 2.88
C HIS A 39 -6.32 -7.39 2.37
N ALA A 40 -6.23 -6.18 2.92
CA ALA A 40 -5.26 -5.19 2.50
C ALA A 40 -3.80 -5.65 2.75
N ILE A 41 -2.85 -5.06 2.05
CA ILE A 41 -1.41 -5.31 2.21
C ILE A 41 -0.64 -4.02 1.99
N ASP A 42 0.43 -3.86 2.75
CA ASP A 42 1.36 -2.75 2.64
C ASP A 42 2.68 -3.20 2.04
N PHE A 43 3.29 -2.33 1.23
CA PHE A 43 4.62 -2.55 0.68
C PHE A 43 5.55 -1.40 1.03
N VAL A 44 6.68 -1.74 1.65
CA VAL A 44 7.75 -0.79 1.99
C VAL A 44 8.96 -1.06 1.09
N ALA A 45 9.33 -0.11 0.24
CA ALA A 45 10.51 -0.25 -0.61
C ALA A 45 11.78 -0.44 0.24
N VAL A 46 12.69 -1.31 -0.23
CA VAL A 46 13.94 -1.62 0.48
C VAL A 46 15.13 -1.57 -0.47
N ALA A 47 16.30 -1.25 0.07
CA ALA A 47 17.59 -1.53 -0.55
C ALA A 47 18.21 -2.72 0.19
N GLY A 48 18.15 -3.90 -0.43
CA GLY A 48 18.40 -5.16 0.27
C GLY A 48 17.33 -5.42 1.33
N GLN A 49 17.63 -5.12 2.59
CA GLN A 49 16.68 -5.24 3.71
C GLN A 49 16.35 -3.88 4.35
N GLU A 50 17.06 -2.80 4.00
CA GLU A 50 16.92 -1.53 4.70
C GLU A 50 15.88 -0.62 4.02
N PRO A 51 14.86 -0.13 4.74
CA PRO A 51 13.83 0.75 4.16
C PRO A 51 14.27 2.22 4.04
N ALA A 52 15.40 2.58 4.65
CA ALA A 52 15.93 3.95 4.64
C ALA A 52 17.44 3.96 4.44
N ARG A 53 17.94 4.98 3.74
CA ARG A 53 19.37 5.11 3.39
C ARG A 53 20.27 5.53 4.54
N ARG A 54 19.68 6.06 5.63
CA ARG A 54 20.41 6.55 6.80
C ARG A 54 19.71 6.13 8.09
N ARG A 55 20.51 5.80 9.10
CA ARG A 55 20.07 5.59 10.48
C ARG A 55 20.89 6.50 11.38
N ASP A 56 20.21 7.26 12.23
CA ASP A 56 20.82 8.17 13.19
C ASP A 56 19.97 8.24 14.47
N TRP A 57 20.27 9.17 15.38
CA TRP A 57 19.53 9.33 16.63
C TRP A 57 18.01 9.52 16.42
N ARG A 58 17.57 10.07 15.27
CA ARG A 58 16.14 10.26 14.96
C ARG A 58 15.43 8.94 14.79
N THR A 59 16.11 7.93 14.24
CA THR A 59 15.55 6.58 14.07
C THR A 59 15.11 5.98 15.42
N ALA A 60 15.81 6.33 16.50
CA ALA A 60 15.48 5.86 17.85
C ALA A 60 14.50 6.79 18.59
N LEU A 61 14.60 8.12 18.40
CA LEU A 61 13.99 9.09 19.33
C LEU A 61 13.10 10.15 18.69
N ALA A 62 13.07 10.31 17.35
CA ALA A 62 12.35 11.40 16.71
C ALA A 62 11.66 10.99 15.40
N THR A 63 11.14 11.97 14.68
CA THR A 63 10.65 11.80 13.32
C THR A 63 11.79 11.93 12.30
N GLU A 64 11.58 11.35 11.12
CA GLU A 64 12.52 11.39 10.02
C GLU A 64 11.88 12.01 8.76
N PRO A 65 12.63 12.83 8.00
CA PRO A 65 12.14 13.31 6.71
C PRO A 65 11.84 12.12 5.78
N PRO A 66 10.72 12.12 5.05
CA PRO A 66 10.31 11.00 4.22
C PRO A 66 11.30 10.71 3.08
N GLU A 67 12.06 11.70 2.62
CA GLU A 67 13.07 11.59 1.56
C GLU A 67 14.26 10.67 1.94
N ARG A 68 14.40 10.31 3.22
CA ARG A 68 15.40 9.31 3.65
C ARG A 68 15.02 7.88 3.29
N PHE A 69 13.75 7.62 3.04
CA PHE A 69 13.23 6.29 2.79
C PHE A 69 13.40 5.94 1.32
N VAL A 70 13.74 4.68 1.06
CA VAL A 70 13.97 4.19 -0.29
C VAL A 70 12.71 4.38 -1.16
N GLY A 71 11.53 4.25 -0.55
CA GLY A 71 10.25 4.30 -1.25
C GLY A 71 9.76 5.68 -1.63
N PHE A 72 10.13 6.72 -0.90
CA PHE A 72 9.55 8.05 -1.14
C PHE A 72 9.93 8.57 -2.53
N GLY A 73 8.91 8.92 -3.32
CA GLY A 73 9.06 9.35 -4.71
C GLY A 73 9.30 8.22 -5.72
N ARG A 74 9.24 6.94 -5.32
CA ARG A 74 9.32 5.83 -6.27
C ARG A 74 8.01 5.69 -7.05
N PRO A 75 8.06 5.36 -8.36
CA PRO A 75 6.85 5.13 -9.15
C PRO A 75 5.95 4.07 -8.55
N VAL A 76 4.64 4.34 -8.60
CA VAL A 76 3.56 3.40 -8.31
C VAL A 76 2.78 3.17 -9.61
N LEU A 77 2.58 1.90 -9.92
CA LEU A 77 2.02 1.43 -11.18
C LEU A 77 0.62 0.84 -10.97
N SER A 78 -0.18 0.81 -12.03
CA SER A 78 -1.48 0.14 -11.99
C SER A 78 -1.30 -1.37 -11.79
N PRO A 79 -1.89 -1.98 -10.75
CA PRO A 79 -1.77 -3.42 -10.51
C PRO A 79 -2.66 -4.25 -11.43
N ALA A 80 -3.64 -3.65 -12.10
CA ALA A 80 -4.60 -4.34 -12.95
C ALA A 80 -5.07 -3.44 -14.11
N ALA A 81 -5.67 -4.07 -15.13
CA ALA A 81 -6.43 -3.33 -16.11
C ALA A 81 -7.71 -2.81 -15.45
N GLY A 82 -8.12 -1.58 -15.75
CA GLY A 82 -9.32 -1.03 -15.16
C GLY A 82 -9.54 0.46 -15.41
N ARG A 83 -10.70 0.95 -14.97
CA ARG A 83 -11.06 2.37 -15.07
C ARG A 83 -10.81 3.07 -13.74
N VAL A 84 -10.13 4.19 -13.76
CA VAL A 84 -10.00 5.07 -12.59
C VAL A 84 -11.38 5.63 -12.23
N VAL A 85 -11.87 5.35 -11.02
CA VAL A 85 -13.17 5.81 -10.53
C VAL A 85 -13.06 6.88 -9.45
N THR A 86 -11.94 6.91 -8.71
CA THR A 86 -11.67 7.93 -7.69
C THR A 86 -10.22 8.37 -7.80
N VAL A 87 -10.00 9.68 -7.66
CA VAL A 87 -8.68 10.30 -7.46
C VAL A 87 -8.83 11.31 -6.32
N HIS A 88 -7.98 11.19 -5.31
CA HIS A 88 -7.82 12.18 -4.24
C HIS A 88 -6.35 12.55 -4.14
N ASP A 89 -6.03 13.83 -4.31
CA ASP A 89 -4.67 14.36 -4.23
C ASP A 89 -4.66 15.69 -3.46
N GLY A 90 -3.48 16.12 -3.01
CA GLY A 90 -3.26 17.37 -2.28
C GLY A 90 -3.12 17.23 -0.77
N GLU A 91 -3.30 16.04 -0.20
CA GLU A 91 -2.97 15.76 1.20
C GLU A 91 -1.45 15.82 1.39
N PRO A 92 -0.95 16.63 2.35
CA PRO A 92 0.47 16.79 2.52
C PRO A 92 1.13 15.50 3.01
N ASP A 93 2.27 15.16 2.40
CA ASP A 93 3.20 14.20 2.99
C ASP A 93 3.73 14.74 4.32
N HIS A 94 3.91 13.85 5.29
CA HIS A 94 4.45 14.23 6.59
C HIS A 94 5.73 13.46 6.93
N ALA A 95 6.42 13.86 8.00
CA ALA A 95 7.59 13.13 8.49
C ALA A 95 7.22 11.67 8.87
N ALA A 96 8.15 10.75 8.64
CA ALA A 96 8.04 9.37 9.10
C ALA A 96 8.19 9.29 10.61
N ARG A 97 7.38 8.44 11.23
CA ARG A 97 7.22 8.25 12.68
C ARG A 97 7.47 6.79 13.04
N ARG A 98 8.68 6.30 12.76
CA ARG A 98 9.07 4.89 13.04
C ARG A 98 9.78 4.68 14.39
N SER A 99 10.13 5.74 15.11
CA SER A 99 10.65 5.61 16.48
C SER A 99 9.51 5.33 17.46
N VAL A 100 9.78 4.64 18.58
CA VAL A 100 8.76 4.35 19.60
C VAL A 100 8.07 5.62 20.11
N PRO A 101 8.80 6.70 20.48
CA PRO A 101 8.17 7.94 20.93
C PRO A 101 7.28 8.58 19.86
N ALA A 102 7.74 8.61 18.60
CA ALA A 102 6.97 9.20 17.50
C ALA A 102 5.73 8.36 17.13
N ARG A 103 5.79 7.04 17.24
CA ARG A 103 4.62 6.17 17.04
C ARG A 103 3.57 6.37 18.12
N LEU A 104 4.00 6.49 19.38
CA LEU A 104 3.06 6.68 20.48
C LEU A 104 2.31 8.01 20.33
N SER A 105 3.02 9.12 20.08
CA SER A 105 2.38 10.41 19.86
C SER A 105 1.46 10.39 18.63
N TYR A 106 1.84 9.67 17.58
CA TYR A 106 1.00 9.50 16.40
C TYR A 106 -0.26 8.67 16.69
N ALA A 107 -0.15 7.60 17.49
CA ALA A 107 -1.29 6.75 17.85
C ALA A 107 -2.39 7.52 18.59
N LEU A 108 -2.04 8.54 19.38
CA LEU A 108 -3.00 9.40 20.07
C LEU A 108 -3.90 10.21 19.13
N THR A 109 -3.53 10.33 17.85
CA THR A 109 -4.28 11.10 16.84
C THR A 109 -5.19 10.22 15.96
N GLN A 110 -5.18 8.89 16.14
CA GLN A 110 -5.92 7.92 15.31
C GLN A 110 -7.44 8.18 15.32
N ALA A 111 -8.03 8.42 16.49
CA ALA A 111 -9.47 8.66 16.61
C ALA A 111 -9.90 9.94 15.87
N SER A 112 -9.05 10.97 15.84
CA SER A 112 -9.33 12.19 15.08
C SER A 112 -9.24 11.94 13.57
N ARG A 113 -8.23 11.19 13.11
CA ARG A 113 -8.10 10.83 11.68
C ARG A 113 -9.26 9.99 11.18
N ALA A 114 -9.71 9.02 11.96
CA ALA A 114 -10.87 8.20 11.61
C ALA A 114 -12.14 9.06 11.41
N ARG A 115 -12.32 10.12 12.20
CA ARG A 115 -13.42 11.10 12.02
C ARG A 115 -13.21 12.04 10.84
N GLY A 116 -11.97 12.21 10.37
CA GLY A 116 -11.60 13.06 9.24
C GLY A 116 -11.92 12.47 7.85
N GLY A 117 -12.44 11.25 7.79
CA GLY A 117 -12.89 10.62 6.55
C GLY A 117 -11.77 9.94 5.75
N ALA A 118 -12.07 9.54 4.51
CA ALA A 118 -11.16 8.75 3.66
C ALA A 118 -9.83 9.47 3.38
N GLY A 119 -9.83 10.78 3.10
CA GLY A 119 -8.60 11.53 2.87
C GLY A 119 -7.66 11.51 4.08
N ALA A 120 -8.19 11.65 5.30
CA ALA A 120 -7.38 11.58 6.52
C ALA A 120 -6.82 10.18 6.81
N LEU A 121 -7.45 9.12 6.29
CA LEU A 121 -7.04 7.73 6.46
C LEU A 121 -6.12 7.27 5.33
N ALA A 122 -6.59 7.30 4.09
CA ALA A 122 -5.86 6.84 2.91
C ALA A 122 -4.82 7.85 2.39
N GLY A 123 -4.95 9.14 2.72
CA GLY A 123 -4.12 10.18 2.13
C GLY A 123 -4.44 10.36 0.65
N ASN A 124 -3.43 10.70 -0.15
CA ASN A 124 -3.57 10.73 -1.60
C ASN A 124 -3.74 9.30 -2.12
N HIS A 125 -4.77 9.06 -2.92
CA HIS A 125 -5.12 7.72 -3.35
C HIS A 125 -5.86 7.69 -4.69
N VAL A 126 -5.81 6.52 -5.32
CA VAL A 126 -6.55 6.19 -6.54
C VAL A 126 -7.36 4.94 -6.30
N VAL A 127 -8.60 4.93 -6.80
CA VAL A 127 -9.44 3.71 -6.84
C VAL A 127 -9.67 3.33 -8.29
N LEU A 128 -9.34 2.09 -8.63
CA LEU A 128 -9.55 1.47 -9.94
C LEU A 128 -10.74 0.52 -9.85
N ALA A 129 -11.71 0.67 -10.75
CA ALA A 129 -12.65 -0.40 -11.07
C ALA A 129 -11.92 -1.42 -11.96
N ALA A 130 -11.50 -2.52 -11.36
CA ALA A 130 -10.83 -3.63 -12.02
C ALA A 130 -11.86 -4.61 -12.63
N GLY A 131 -11.36 -5.70 -13.22
CA GLY A 131 -12.19 -6.78 -13.73
C GLY A 131 -13.07 -7.42 -12.64
N ASP A 132 -14.12 -8.12 -13.07
CA ASP A 132 -14.96 -9.00 -12.23
C ASP A 132 -15.66 -8.30 -11.05
N GLY A 133 -15.90 -6.99 -11.18
CA GLY A 133 -16.62 -6.19 -10.18
C GLY A 133 -15.78 -5.80 -8.96
N ALA A 134 -14.46 -6.05 -8.99
CA ALA A 134 -13.55 -5.66 -7.92
C ALA A 134 -13.09 -4.20 -8.06
N TYR A 135 -12.85 -3.56 -6.92
CA TYR A 135 -12.24 -2.23 -6.84
C TYR A 135 -10.90 -2.31 -6.12
N VAL A 136 -9.88 -1.67 -6.66
CA VAL A 136 -8.52 -1.69 -6.10
C VAL A 136 -8.11 -0.29 -5.67
N VAL A 137 -7.68 -0.15 -4.43
CA VAL A 137 -7.16 1.11 -3.88
C VAL A 137 -5.63 1.07 -3.90
N LEU A 138 -5.02 2.16 -4.34
CA LEU A 138 -3.62 2.50 -4.09
C LEU A 138 -3.59 3.78 -3.25
N ALA A 139 -3.02 3.71 -2.05
CA ALA A 139 -3.07 4.79 -1.07
C ALA A 139 -1.68 5.23 -0.57
N HIS A 140 -1.67 6.29 0.24
CA HIS A 140 -0.47 6.97 0.76
C HIS A 140 0.45 7.52 -0.33
N LEU A 141 -0.11 7.91 -1.48
CA LEU A 141 0.64 8.47 -2.60
C LEU A 141 1.23 9.85 -2.24
N ARG A 142 2.31 10.22 -2.92
CA ARG A 142 3.01 11.49 -2.71
C ARG A 142 2.13 12.64 -3.20
N ALA A 143 2.08 13.72 -2.43
CA ALA A 143 1.29 14.90 -2.75
C ALA A 143 1.67 15.48 -4.12
N GLY A 144 0.67 15.68 -4.98
CA GLY A 144 0.83 16.24 -6.31
C GLY A 144 1.53 15.32 -7.31
N SER A 145 1.62 14.02 -7.01
CA SER A 145 2.25 13.03 -7.90
C SER A 145 1.27 12.25 -8.77
N ILE A 146 -0.04 12.31 -8.50
CA ILE A 146 -1.01 11.49 -9.21
C ILE A 146 -1.16 12.03 -10.64
N GLY A 147 -0.75 11.21 -11.61
CA GLY A 147 -0.72 11.56 -13.04
C GLY A 147 -1.95 11.10 -13.83
N VAL A 148 -2.91 10.44 -13.17
CA VAL A 148 -4.10 9.87 -13.79
C VAL A 148 -5.36 10.67 -13.44
N ARG A 149 -6.43 10.47 -14.21
CA ARG A 149 -7.72 11.15 -14.01
C ARG A 149 -8.89 10.18 -13.98
N VAL A 150 -9.96 10.56 -13.27
CA VAL A 150 -11.22 9.81 -13.27
C VAL A 150 -11.70 9.57 -14.71
N GLY A 151 -12.11 8.33 -15.00
CA GLY A 151 -12.53 7.87 -16.31
C GLY A 151 -11.40 7.34 -17.21
N GLN A 152 -10.13 7.57 -16.86
CA GLN A 152 -9.00 6.99 -17.60
C GLN A 152 -8.99 5.47 -17.44
N HIS A 153 -8.78 4.75 -18.54
CA HIS A 153 -8.47 3.33 -18.50
C HIS A 153 -6.97 3.15 -18.37
N LEU A 154 -6.57 2.25 -17.48
CA LEU A 154 -5.18 1.85 -17.28
C LEU A 154 -5.01 0.38 -17.61
N GLU A 155 -3.84 0.04 -18.11
CA GLU A 155 -3.30 -1.32 -18.22
C GLU A 155 -2.32 -1.61 -17.07
N PRO A 156 -2.10 -2.89 -16.70
CA PRO A 156 -1.14 -3.24 -15.66
C PRO A 156 0.26 -2.73 -15.99
N GLY A 157 0.90 -2.04 -15.04
CA GLY A 157 2.22 -1.45 -15.21
C GLY A 157 2.21 0.01 -15.69
N GLU A 158 1.05 0.58 -16.03
CA GLU A 158 1.00 2.02 -16.36
C GLU A 158 1.20 2.88 -15.10
N PRO A 159 1.93 4.01 -15.19
CA PRO A 159 2.16 4.90 -14.05
C PRO A 159 0.88 5.51 -13.49
N VAL A 160 0.73 5.49 -12.17
CA VAL A 160 -0.39 6.10 -11.43
C VAL A 160 0.07 7.36 -10.71
N GLY A 161 1.19 7.27 -10.00
CA GLY A 161 1.78 8.34 -9.22
C GLY A 161 3.05 7.85 -8.53
N GLU A 162 3.35 8.40 -7.36
CA GLU A 162 4.55 8.03 -6.61
C GLU A 162 4.23 7.66 -5.16
N CYS A 163 5.06 6.80 -4.57
CA CYS A 163 4.96 6.40 -3.18
C CYS A 163 5.27 7.59 -2.27
N GLY A 164 4.34 7.90 -1.38
CA GLY A 164 4.40 9.05 -0.48
C GLY A 164 4.35 8.63 0.98
N ASN A 165 3.91 9.56 1.81
CA ASN A 165 3.69 9.41 3.24
C ASN A 165 2.54 10.31 3.71
N SER A 166 1.49 10.40 2.89
CA SER A 166 0.26 11.15 3.17
C SER A 166 -0.76 10.29 3.93
N GLY A 167 -1.77 10.92 4.52
CA GLY A 167 -2.84 10.21 5.26
C GLY A 167 -2.36 9.55 6.54
N ASN A 168 -2.93 8.39 6.88
CA ASN A 168 -2.61 7.66 8.10
C ASN A 168 -1.38 6.75 7.95
N SER A 169 -0.26 7.31 7.51
CA SER A 169 0.97 6.56 7.30
C SER A 169 1.98 6.77 8.45
N THR A 170 2.79 5.75 8.76
CA THR A 170 3.89 5.90 9.72
C THR A 170 5.25 6.06 9.04
N GLN A 171 5.38 5.68 7.78
CA GLN A 171 6.58 5.83 6.96
C GLN A 171 6.22 5.61 5.49
N PRO A 172 7.04 6.06 4.53
CA PRO A 172 6.75 5.85 3.11
C PRO A 172 6.51 4.37 2.75
N HIS A 173 5.32 4.09 2.22
CA HIS A 173 4.86 2.77 1.78
C HIS A 173 3.68 2.90 0.81
N VAL A 174 3.37 1.83 0.09
CA VAL A 174 2.17 1.71 -0.74
C VAL A 174 1.19 0.80 -0.02
N HIS A 175 0.03 1.31 0.34
CA HIS A 175 -1.10 0.50 0.81
C HIS A 175 -1.94 0.08 -0.40
N LEU A 176 -2.26 -1.21 -0.49
CA LEU A 176 -3.07 -1.80 -1.54
C LEU A 176 -4.18 -2.66 -0.94
N GLN A 177 -5.41 -2.51 -1.44
CA GLN A 177 -6.53 -3.37 -1.06
C GLN A 177 -7.49 -3.60 -2.23
N ALA A 178 -8.12 -4.76 -2.26
CA ALA A 178 -9.21 -5.10 -3.16
C ALA A 178 -10.55 -5.10 -2.40
N MET A 179 -11.62 -4.63 -3.04
CA MET A 179 -12.93 -4.37 -2.44
C MET A 179 -14.09 -4.76 -3.38
N ASP A 180 -15.29 -4.96 -2.85
CA ASP A 180 -16.52 -5.27 -3.63
C ASP A 180 -17.39 -4.05 -4.00
N ASP A 181 -17.01 -2.85 -3.57
CA ASP A 181 -17.65 -1.57 -3.92
C ASP A 181 -16.56 -0.47 -4.02
N ALA A 182 -16.83 0.60 -4.78
CA ALA A 182 -15.90 1.71 -4.97
C ALA A 182 -15.70 2.55 -3.70
N ASP A 183 -16.70 2.57 -2.81
CA ASP A 183 -16.68 3.30 -1.55
C ASP A 183 -16.16 2.42 -0.41
N PRO A 184 -14.95 2.66 0.12
CA PRO A 184 -14.39 1.85 1.21
C PRO A 184 -15.26 1.83 2.47
N PHE A 185 -16.09 2.86 2.71
CA PHE A 185 -16.99 2.90 3.88
C PHE A 185 -18.15 1.91 3.79
N ARG A 186 -18.48 1.46 2.58
CA ARG A 186 -19.59 0.56 2.29
C ARG A 186 -19.12 -0.82 1.80
N ALA A 187 -17.92 -0.87 1.24
CA ALA A 187 -17.33 -2.08 0.71
C ALA A 187 -16.87 -3.05 1.79
N ARG A 188 -16.70 -4.31 1.38
CA ARG A 188 -15.96 -5.35 2.08
C ARG A 188 -14.64 -5.59 1.38
N GLY A 189 -13.60 -5.86 2.16
CA GLY A 189 -12.34 -6.31 1.60
C GLY A 189 -12.51 -7.69 0.99
N VAL A 190 -12.03 -7.90 -0.24
CA VAL A 190 -12.07 -9.20 -0.91
C VAL A 190 -10.67 -9.80 -1.02
N PRO A 191 -10.54 -11.13 -1.03
CA PRO A 191 -9.24 -11.79 -1.19
C PRO A 191 -8.58 -11.37 -2.51
N MET A 192 -7.25 -11.25 -2.48
CA MET A 192 -6.45 -11.03 -3.67
C MET A 192 -5.15 -11.82 -3.62
N VAL A 193 -4.52 -12.01 -4.78
CA VAL A 193 -3.17 -12.56 -4.93
C VAL A 193 -2.43 -11.78 -6.01
N PHE A 194 -1.10 -11.88 -6.00
CA PHE A 194 -0.25 -11.26 -7.01
C PHE A 194 0.20 -12.29 -8.03
N ALA A 195 0.16 -11.93 -9.31
CA ALA A 195 0.75 -12.67 -10.41
C ALA A 195 2.16 -12.17 -10.66
N GLY A 196 3.06 -13.09 -11.05
CA GLY A 196 4.39 -12.68 -11.49
C GLY A 196 5.23 -12.05 -10.37
N LEU A 197 5.37 -12.72 -9.21
CA LEU A 197 6.28 -12.28 -8.13
C LEU A 197 7.50 -13.19 -7.90
N ARG A 198 8.68 -12.59 -7.76
CA ARG A 198 9.85 -13.22 -7.12
C ARG A 198 9.87 -12.86 -5.65
N VAL A 199 10.09 -13.84 -4.79
CA VAL A 199 9.96 -13.72 -3.32
C VAL A 199 11.23 -14.18 -2.64
N TRP A 200 11.78 -13.33 -1.77
CA TRP A 200 12.79 -13.69 -0.77
C TRP A 200 12.11 -13.85 0.59
N PRO A 201 12.06 -15.07 1.14
CA PRO A 201 11.36 -15.32 2.39
C PRO A 201 11.98 -14.58 3.58
N ALA A 202 11.13 -14.06 4.46
CA ALA A 202 11.54 -13.38 5.70
C ALA A 202 12.39 -14.29 6.61
N GLY A 203 12.10 -15.60 6.63
CA GLY A 203 12.83 -16.62 7.39
C GLY A 203 14.20 -17.00 6.81
N GLY A 204 14.60 -16.39 5.69
CA GLY A 204 15.77 -16.77 4.91
C GLY A 204 15.49 -17.93 3.94
N GLY A 205 16.49 -18.27 3.15
CA GLY A 205 16.39 -19.27 2.08
C GLY A 205 16.58 -18.66 0.68
N PRO A 206 16.65 -19.51 -0.36
CA PRO A 206 16.74 -19.05 -1.74
C PRO A 206 15.45 -18.34 -2.18
N PRO A 207 15.52 -17.38 -3.12
CA PRO A 207 14.32 -16.79 -3.69
C PRO A 207 13.50 -17.82 -4.48
N ALA A 208 12.19 -17.61 -4.53
CA ALA A 208 11.25 -18.40 -5.31
C ALA A 208 10.48 -17.51 -6.28
N GLU A 209 10.20 -18.03 -7.48
CA GLU A 209 9.34 -17.38 -8.47
C GLU A 209 7.94 -18.00 -8.40
N LEU A 210 6.94 -17.17 -8.15
CA LEU A 210 5.56 -17.59 -8.03
C LEU A 210 4.77 -17.05 -9.21
N ARG A 211 4.07 -17.94 -9.92
CA ARG A 211 3.12 -17.52 -10.96
C ARG A 211 1.97 -16.73 -10.36
N HIS A 212 1.44 -17.19 -9.23
CA HIS A 212 0.44 -16.52 -8.41
C HIS A 212 0.74 -16.77 -6.94
N GLY A 213 0.61 -15.76 -6.08
CA GLY A 213 0.84 -15.90 -4.65
C GLY A 213 0.56 -14.64 -3.83
N MET A 214 0.38 -14.81 -2.53
CA MET A 214 0.33 -13.72 -1.56
C MET A 214 1.65 -13.71 -0.77
N PRO A 215 2.45 -12.63 -0.81
CA PRO A 215 3.69 -12.53 -0.05
C PRO A 215 3.45 -12.72 1.45
N GLY A 216 4.33 -13.44 2.14
CA GLY A 216 4.35 -13.52 3.60
C GLY A 216 4.70 -12.17 4.24
N GLU A 217 4.30 -11.96 5.49
CA GLU A 217 4.76 -10.76 6.20
C GLU A 217 6.28 -10.80 6.43
N GLY A 218 6.95 -9.74 6.02
CA GLY A 218 8.40 -9.59 6.10
C GLY A 218 9.14 -10.05 4.84
N ASP A 219 8.47 -10.77 3.93
CA ASP A 219 9.04 -11.19 2.65
C ASP A 219 9.42 -9.96 1.83
N VAL A 220 10.52 -10.05 1.09
CA VAL A 220 10.87 -9.07 0.06
C VAL A 220 10.43 -9.61 -1.28
N VAL A 221 9.78 -8.78 -2.08
CA VAL A 221 9.22 -9.15 -3.37
C VAL A 221 9.56 -8.16 -4.47
N GLU A 222 9.60 -8.64 -5.70
CA GLU A 222 9.67 -7.84 -6.93
C GLU A 222 8.90 -8.53 -8.07
N PRO A 223 8.54 -7.81 -9.15
CA PRO A 223 7.98 -8.43 -10.36
C PRO A 223 8.95 -9.41 -11.04
N TRP A 224 8.46 -10.52 -11.62
CA TRP A 224 9.19 -11.37 -12.57
C TRP A 224 8.43 -11.60 -13.88
#